data_AF-A0A840YCI7-F1
#
_entry.id   AF-A0A840YCI7-F1
#
_cell.length_a   1.000
_cell.length_b   1.000
_cell.length_c   1.000
_cell.angle_alpha   90.00
_cell.angle_beta   90.00
_cell.angle_gamma   90.00
#
_symmetry.space_group_name_H-M   'P 1'
#
loop_
_entity.id
_entity.type
_entity.pdbx_description
1 polymer ?
#
loop_
_entity_poly.entity_id
_entity_poly.type
_entity_poly.pdbx_seq_one_letter_code
_entity_poly.pdbx_strand_id
1 'polypeptide(L)' 'MQARRDVGLALRAQDASAEAQARAEVDWAKTALGERGPPWWHDGAPDYNRRFARNTPYAEWYAALPQP' A
#
# COMPACT_ATOMS: atom_id res chain seq x y z
N MET A 1 9.52 11.40 -5.88
CA MET A 1 8.82 10.61 -6.92
C MET A 1 7.71 11.47 -7.52
N GLN A 2 7.71 11.71 -8.84
CA GLN A 2 6.74 12.61 -9.53
C GLN A 2 5.29 12.11 -9.41
N ALA A 3 5.03 10.84 -9.73
CA ALA A 3 3.68 10.24 -9.63
C ALA A 3 3.03 10.38 -8.24
N ARG A 4 3.82 10.33 -7.14
CA ARG A 4 3.29 10.59 -5.78
C ARG A 4 2.78 12.03 -5.62
N ARG A 5 3.41 13.02 -6.28
CA ARG A 5 2.92 14.40 -6.31
C ARG A 5 1.65 14.52 -7.15
N ASP A 6 1.58 13.79 -8.27
CA ASP A 6 0.44 13.84 -9.19
C ASP A 6 -0.83 13.26 -8.55
N VAL A 7 -0.72 12.23 -7.71
CA VAL A 7 -1.85 11.78 -6.86
C VAL A 7 -2.38 12.94 -6.01
N GLY A 8 -1.50 13.72 -5.38
CA GLY A 8 -1.89 14.86 -4.56
C GLY A 8 -2.48 16.03 -5.35
N LEU A 9 -2.10 16.19 -6.63
CA LEU A 9 -2.70 17.17 -7.54
C LEU A 9 -4.10 16.73 -7.97
N ALA A 10 -4.25 15.47 -8.41
CA ALA A 10 -5.51 14.90 -8.84
C ALA A 10 -6.58 14.92 -7.73
N LEU A 11 -6.19 14.57 -6.50
CA LEU A 11 -7.08 14.64 -5.33
C LEU A 11 -7.58 16.06 -5.06
N ARG A 12 -6.70 17.07 -5.15
CA ARG A 12 -7.08 18.49 -4.97
C ARG A 12 -7.98 19.00 -6.09
N ALA A 13 -7.81 18.48 -7.30
CA ALA A 13 -8.64 18.80 -8.46
C ALA A 13 -9.95 17.99 -8.50
N GLN A 14 -10.14 17.01 -7.61
CA GLN A 14 -11.25 16.04 -7.63
C GLN A 14 -11.36 15.28 -8.97
N ASP A 15 -10.23 15.05 -9.64
CA ASP A 15 -10.18 14.30 -10.89
C ASP A 15 -9.89 12.83 -10.61
N ALA A 16 -10.95 12.01 -10.62
CA ALA A 16 -10.86 10.58 -10.36
C ALA A 16 -10.05 9.81 -11.42
N SER A 17 -10.06 10.27 -12.68
CA SER A 17 -9.31 9.62 -13.76
C SER A 17 -7.82 9.86 -13.59
N ALA A 18 -7.43 11.12 -13.36
CA ALA A 18 -6.04 11.48 -13.08
C ALA A 18 -5.54 10.83 -11.79
N GLU A 19 -6.39 10.69 -10.77
CA GLU A 19 -6.03 9.98 -9.53
C GLU A 19 -5.74 8.50 -9.81
N ALA A 20 -6.61 7.83 -10.56
CA ALA A 20 -6.43 6.41 -10.90
C ALA A 20 -5.15 6.18 -11.70
N GLN A 21 -4.86 7.03 -12.69
CA GLN A 21 -3.64 6.95 -13.48
C GLN A 21 -2.40 7.17 -12.61
N ALA A 22 -2.36 8.23 -11.80
CA ALA A 22 -1.22 8.52 -10.94
C ALA A 22 -0.97 7.40 -9.90
N ARG A 23 -2.04 6.78 -9.38
CA ARG A 23 -1.91 5.61 -8.49
C ARG A 23 -1.35 4.38 -9.20
N ALA A 24 -1.72 4.15 -10.46
CA ALA A 24 -1.17 3.06 -11.27
C ALA A 24 0.33 3.26 -11.53
N GLU A 25 0.76 4.49 -11.84
CA GLU A 25 2.18 4.82 -12.03
C GLU A 25 3.00 4.63 -10.74
N VAL A 26 2.43 4.98 -9.58
CA VAL A 26 3.07 4.70 -8.29
C VAL A 26 3.18 3.19 -8.05
N ASP A 27 2.14 2.41 -8.33
CA ASP A 27 2.18 0.95 -8.18
C ASP A 27 3.26 0.32 -9.06
N TRP A 28 3.31 0.71 -10.34
CA TRP A 28 4.34 0.27 -11.27
C TRP A 28 5.75 0.59 -10.75
N ALA A 29 5.99 1.83 -10.34
CA ALA A 29 7.31 2.25 -9.83
C ALA A 29 7.73 1.46 -8.58
N LYS A 30 6.78 1.20 -7.67
CA LYS A 30 7.05 0.42 -6.45
C LYS A 30 7.39 -1.03 -6.77
N THR A 31 6.69 -1.64 -7.71
CA THR A 31 6.98 -2.99 -8.17
C THR A 31 8.36 -3.05 -8.82
N ALA A 32 8.70 -2.10 -9.69
CA ALA A 32 10.01 -2.01 -10.33
C ALA A 32 11.17 -1.82 -9.34
N LEU A 33 10.92 -1.10 -8.23
CA LEU A 33 11.90 -0.92 -7.15
C LEU A 33 11.98 -2.12 -6.18
N GLY A 34 11.15 -3.14 -6.34
CA GLY A 34 11.08 -4.28 -5.43
C GLY A 34 10.35 -4.00 -4.10
N GLU A 35 9.73 -2.82 -3.93
CA GLU A 35 8.89 -2.52 -2.77
C GLU A 35 7.61 -3.38 -2.72
N ARG A 36 7.21 -3.94 -3.86
CA ARG A 36 5.98 -4.75 -4.06
C ARG A 36 6.29 -6.03 -4.84
N GLY A 37 7.21 -6.83 -4.33
CA GLY A 37 7.55 -8.16 -4.85
C GLY A 37 7.19 -9.29 -3.88
N PRO A 38 7.51 -10.55 -4.22
CA PRO A 38 7.41 -11.67 -3.28
C PRO A 38 8.12 -11.35 -1.97
N PRO A 39 7.62 -11.86 -0.83
CA PRO A 39 8.30 -11.70 0.44
C PRO A 39 9.69 -12.33 0.41
N TRP A 40 10.59 -11.83 1.27
CA TRP A 40 11.96 -12.33 1.37
C TRP A 40 12.08 -13.68 2.10
N TRP A 41 11.00 -14.17 2.71
CA TRP A 41 10.94 -15.47 3.40
C TRP A 41 10.41 -16.59 2.50
N HIS A 42 10.73 -17.84 2.85
CA HIS A 42 10.42 -19.04 2.06
C HIS A 42 9.72 -20.14 2.86
N ASP A 43 9.26 -19.86 4.07
CA ASP A 43 8.60 -20.82 4.98
C ASP A 43 7.11 -21.07 4.66
N GLY A 44 6.59 -20.45 3.59
CA GLY A 44 5.19 -20.55 3.19
C GLY A 44 4.24 -19.63 3.96
N ALA A 45 4.74 -18.78 4.86
CA ALA A 45 3.90 -17.80 5.54
C ALA A 45 3.27 -16.80 4.54
N PRO A 46 1.97 -16.48 4.66
CA PRO A 46 1.30 -15.55 3.75
C PRO A 46 1.87 -14.13 3.82
N ASP A 47 1.93 -13.44 2.67
CA ASP A 47 2.19 -11.99 2.64
C ASP A 47 0.93 -11.21 3.02
N TYR A 48 0.98 -10.53 4.17
CA TYR A 48 -0.08 -9.66 4.67
C TYR A 48 0.10 -8.18 4.29
N ASN A 49 1.08 -7.83 3.43
CA ASN A 49 1.25 -6.48 2.92
C ASN A 49 -0.05 -5.98 2.26
N ARG A 50 -0.32 -4.66 2.41
CA ARG A 50 -1.55 -3.99 1.93
C ARG A 50 -2.86 -4.54 2.53
N ARG A 51 -2.82 -5.29 3.64
CA ARG A 51 -3.99 -5.65 4.45
C ARG A 51 -3.98 -4.86 5.76
N PHE A 52 -5.15 -4.42 6.22
CA PHE A 52 -5.28 -3.86 7.57
C PHE A 52 -5.03 -4.97 8.60
N ALA A 53 -4.33 -4.65 9.71
CA ALA A 53 -4.01 -5.62 10.76
C ALA A 53 -5.26 -6.33 11.32
N ARG A 54 -6.40 -5.63 11.43
CA ARG A 54 -7.70 -6.23 11.83
C ARG A 54 -8.22 -7.33 10.89
N ASN A 55 -7.71 -7.40 9.66
CA ASN A 55 -8.10 -8.37 8.62
C ASN A 55 -7.01 -9.45 8.42
N THR A 56 -6.11 -9.62 9.39
CA THR A 56 -5.03 -10.60 9.36
C THR A 56 -4.99 -11.34 10.70
N PRO A 57 -4.19 -12.42 10.84
CA PRO A 57 -4.01 -13.10 12.13
C PRO A 57 -3.47 -12.19 13.26
N TYR A 58 -2.97 -11.00 12.92
CA TYR A 58 -2.51 -10.01 13.89
C TYR A 58 -3.64 -9.17 14.51
N ALA A 59 -4.91 -9.46 14.20
CA ALA A 59 -6.05 -8.67 14.64
C ALA A 59 -6.15 -8.55 16.17
N GLU A 60 -6.07 -9.67 16.89
CA GLU A 60 -6.18 -9.70 18.36
C GLU A 60 -5.03 -8.94 19.03
N TRP A 61 -3.80 -9.20 18.57
CA TRP A 61 -2.62 -8.48 19.04
C TRP A 61 -2.75 -6.97 18.82
N TYR A 62 -3.18 -6.55 17.62
CA TYR A 62 -3.33 -5.13 17.29
C TYR A 62 -4.41 -4.46 18.15
N ALA A 63 -5.51 -5.15 18.43
CA ALA A 63 -6.60 -4.66 19.28
C ALA A 63 -6.18 -4.48 20.76
N ALA A 64 -5.18 -5.25 21.21
CA ALA A 64 -4.65 -5.18 22.57
C ALA A 64 -3.63 -4.05 22.79
N LEU A 65 -3.19 -3.35 21.73
CA LEU A 65 -2.24 -2.25 21.86
C LEU A 65 -2.90 -1.05 22.58
N PRO A 66 -2.15 -0.34 23.45
CA PRO A 66 -2.63 0.91 24.05
C PRO A 66 -2.99 1.91 22.95
N GLN A 67 -4.13 2.60 23.11
CA GLN A 67 -4.45 3.71 22.22
C GLN A 67 -3.46 4.86 22.46
N PRO A 68 -2.99 5.53 21.41
CA PRO A 68 -2.07 6.66 21.51
C PRO A 68 -2.70 7.87 22.19
#